data_AF-A0A0A9XCZ3-F1
#
_entry.id   AF-A0A0A9XCZ3-F1
#
_cell.length_a   1.000
_cell.length_b   1.000
_cell.length_c   1.000
_cell.angle_alpha   90.00
_cell.angle_beta   90.00
_cell.angle_gamma   90.00
#
_symmetry.space_group_name_H-M   'P 1'
#
loop_
_entity.id
_entity.type
_entity.pdbx_description
1 polymer ?
#
loop_
_entity_poly.entity_id
_entity_poly.type
_entity_poly.pdbx_seq_one_letter_code
_entity_poly.pdbx_strand_id
1 'polypeptide(L)'
;MAIEEAKRSLHDAMCVTRNLIRNPRIIYGGGSAEIACSLVIKKEAEKMVGTDQYAMLSFSEALDAIPLALAENSGFNAIRLLAEVKAAQIHNNSPYLGIDCMQRGTMDMREQHVFETLIGKQKQWQ
;
A
#
# COMPACT_ATOMS: atom_id res chain seq x y z
N MET A 1 -30.77 -3.20 4.94
CA MET A 1 -29.50 -3.19 4.17
C MET A 1 -28.57 -2.07 4.64
N ALA A 2 -28.93 -0.79 4.51
CA ALA A 2 -28.07 0.33 4.92
C ALA A 2 -27.68 0.34 6.41
N ILE A 3 -28.62 0.02 7.32
CA ILE A 3 -28.34 -0.03 8.77
C ILE A 3 -27.33 -1.14 9.12
N GLU A 4 -27.46 -2.31 8.50
CA GLU A 4 -26.53 -3.41 8.75
C GLU A 4 -25.13 -3.10 8.20
N GLU A 5 -25.04 -2.40 7.06
CA GLU A 5 -23.76 -1.92 6.56
C GLU A 5 -23.14 -0.88 7.49
N ALA A 6 -23.93 0.09 7.97
CA ALA A 6 -23.45 1.08 8.93
C ALA A 6 -22.89 0.45 10.22
N LYS A 7 -23.54 -0.60 10.73
CA LYS A 7 -23.03 -1.37 11.88
C LYS A 7 -21.68 -2.03 11.56
N ARG A 8 -21.53 -2.63 10.37
CA ARG A 8 -20.26 -3.24 9.94
C ARG A 8 -19.15 -2.18 9.79
N SER A 9 -19.42 -1.07 9.12
CA SER A 9 -18.44 0.01 8.96
C SER A 9 -17.98 0.60 10.30
N LEU A 10 -18.88 0.76 11.27
CA LEU A 10 -18.53 1.18 12.63
C LEU A 10 -17.66 0.13 13.34
N HIS A 11 -17.97 -1.16 13.18
CA HIS A 11 -17.16 -2.24 13.74
C HIS A 11 -15.74 -2.24 13.19
N ASP A 12 -15.56 -2.00 11.88
CA ASP A 12 -14.24 -1.91 11.25
C ASP A 12 -13.42 -0.74 11.81
N ALA A 13 -14.04 0.44 11.96
CA ALA A 13 -13.40 1.61 12.58
C ALA A 13 -12.98 1.35 14.05
N MET A 14 -13.82 0.66 14.82
CA MET A 14 -13.50 0.23 16.18
C MET A 14 -12.34 -0.77 16.22
N CYS A 15 -12.29 -1.71 15.27
CA CYS A 15 -11.20 -2.67 15.15
C CYS A 15 -9.86 -1.99 14.83
N VAL A 16 -9.85 -0.98 13.96
CA VAL A 16 -8.66 -0.16 13.66
C VAL A 16 -8.19 0.58 14.91
N THR A 17 -9.11 1.23 15.63
CA THR A 17 -8.80 1.93 16.89
C THR A 17 -8.21 0.98 17.93
N ARG A 18 -8.80 -0.20 18.10
CA ARG A 18 -8.28 -1.25 18.98
C ARG A 18 -6.87 -1.69 18.58
N ASN A 19 -6.58 -1.81 17.28
CA ASN A 19 -5.26 -2.20 16.80
C ASN A 19 -4.20 -1.13 17.14
N LEU A 20 -4.54 0.16 17.03
CA LEU A 20 -3.67 1.26 17.45
C LEU A 20 -3.38 1.26 18.96
N ILE A 21 -4.37 0.93 19.79
CA ILE A 21 -4.16 0.79 21.25
C ILE A 21 -3.20 -0.37 21.54
N ARG A 22 -3.31 -1.49 20.81
CA ARG A 22 -2.43 -2.66 20.98
C ARG A 22 -1.02 -2.41 20.46
N ASN A 23 -0.87 -1.66 19.38
CA ASN A 23 0.42 -1.24 18.84
C ASN A 23 0.25 0.11 18.13
N PRO A 24 0.87 1.18 18.65
CA PRO A 24 0.65 2.55 18.17
C PRO A 24 1.35 2.85 16.84
N ARG A 25 2.02 1.87 16.22
CA ARG A 25 2.72 2.08 14.94
C ARG A 25 1.75 2.12 13.78
N ILE A 26 1.94 3.15 12.97
CA ILE A 26 1.20 3.38 11.73
C ILE A 26 2.11 3.23 10.52
N ILE A 27 1.49 2.97 9.38
CA ILE A 27 2.08 3.08 8.05
C ILE A 27 1.13 3.92 7.19
N TYR A 28 1.57 4.25 5.98
CA TYR A 28 0.78 5.02 5.04
C TYR A 28 0.02 4.06 4.11
N GLY A 29 -1.25 4.39 3.85
CA GLY A 29 -2.12 3.60 2.99
C GLY A 29 -1.97 3.97 1.51
N GLY A 30 -3.06 3.89 0.74
CA GLY A 30 -3.06 4.27 -0.68
C GLY A 30 -2.12 3.43 -1.54
N GLY A 31 -1.81 2.20 -1.13
CA GLY A 31 -0.84 1.33 -1.79
C GLY A 31 0.63 1.74 -1.59
N SER A 32 0.92 2.80 -0.83
CA SER A 32 2.30 3.27 -0.62
C SER A 32 3.18 2.23 0.08
N ALA A 33 2.64 1.53 1.07
CA ALA A 33 3.32 0.47 1.80
C ALA A 33 3.65 -0.74 0.91
N GLU A 34 2.70 -1.19 0.08
CA GLU A 34 2.90 -2.25 -0.90
C GLU A 34 3.99 -1.90 -1.91
N ILE A 35 3.96 -0.67 -2.43
CA ILE A 35 4.96 -0.19 -3.39
C ILE A 35 6.34 -0.17 -2.73
N ALA A 36 6.45 0.36 -1.51
CA ALA A 36 7.71 0.41 -0.78
C ALA A 36 8.28 -1.01 -0.54
N CYS A 37 7.43 -1.96 -0.13
CA CYS A 37 7.82 -3.35 0.04
C CYS A 37 8.23 -4.01 -1.28
N SER A 38 7.47 -3.80 -2.35
CA SER A 38 7.77 -4.28 -3.70
C SER A 38 9.15 -3.83 -4.17
N LEU A 39 9.48 -2.54 -4.00
CA LEU A 39 10.78 -1.98 -4.37
C LEU A 39 11.94 -2.60 -3.57
N VAL A 40 11.77 -2.78 -2.25
CA VAL A 40 12.80 -3.38 -1.40
C VAL A 40 13.02 -4.86 -1.76
N ILE A 41 11.93 -5.62 -1.93
CA ILE A 41 12.00 -7.05 -2.27
C ILE A 41 12.65 -7.23 -3.65
N LYS A 42 12.28 -6.41 -4.64
CA LYS A 42 12.91 -6.43 -5.96
C LYS A 42 14.42 -6.18 -5.88
N LYS A 43 14.85 -5.18 -5.09
CA LYS A 43 16.26 -4.86 -4.90
C LYS A 43 17.04 -6.00 -4.21
N GLU A 44 16.44 -6.70 -3.27
CA GLU A 44 17.07 -7.87 -2.64
C GLU A 44 17.08 -9.08 -3.59
N ALA A 45 16.04 -9.26 -4.40
CA ALA A 45 15.98 -10.31 -5.41
C ALA A 45 17.10 -10.17 -6.45
N GLU A 46 17.43 -8.95 -6.88
CA GLU A 46 18.52 -8.66 -7.82
C GLU A 46 19.92 -9.06 -7.30
N LYS A 47 20.09 -9.22 -5.97
CA LYS A 47 21.34 -9.69 -5.37
C LYS A 47 21.43 -11.21 -5.25
N MET A 48 20.30 -11.90 -5.35
CA MET A 48 20.22 -13.36 -5.24
C MET A 48 20.56 -14.02 -6.58
N VAL A 49 21.07 -15.25 -6.51
CA VAL A 49 21.38 -16.07 -7.69
C VAL A 49 20.61 -17.38 -7.58
N GLY A 50 19.94 -17.79 -8.65
CA GLY A 50 19.23 -19.06 -8.74
C GLY A 50 17.71 -18.91 -8.77
N THR A 51 17.00 -19.99 -8.44
CA THR A 51 15.53 -20.08 -8.55
C THR A 51 14.80 -19.14 -7.59
N ASP A 52 15.38 -18.88 -6.43
CA ASP A 52 14.75 -18.08 -5.37
C ASP A 52 14.59 -16.61 -5.76
N GLN A 53 15.46 -16.12 -6.66
CA GLN A 53 15.31 -14.78 -7.27
C GLN A 53 13.95 -14.63 -7.95
N TYR A 54 13.53 -15.61 -8.73
CA TYR A 54 12.24 -15.56 -9.45
C TYR A 54 11.07 -15.55 -8.47
N ALA A 55 11.13 -16.34 -7.40
CA ALA A 55 10.10 -16.36 -6.36
C ALA A 55 9.95 -14.99 -5.68
N MET A 56 11.06 -14.33 -5.34
CA MET A 56 11.04 -12.97 -4.77
C MET A 56 10.50 -11.94 -5.75
N LEU A 57 10.91 -12.00 -7.02
CA LEU A 57 10.41 -11.09 -8.06
C LEU A 57 8.90 -11.25 -8.23
N SER A 58 8.39 -12.48 -8.32
CA SER A 58 6.95 -12.74 -8.41
C SER A 58 6.18 -12.22 -7.19
N PHE A 59 6.75 -12.31 -5.99
CA PHE A 59 6.12 -11.74 -4.80
C PHE A 59 6.11 -10.20 -4.83
N SER A 60 7.19 -9.56 -5.28
CA SER A 60 7.24 -8.11 -5.49
C SER A 60 6.17 -7.66 -6.51
N GLU A 61 6.02 -8.38 -7.63
CA GLU A 61 4.99 -8.10 -8.63
C GLU A 61 3.58 -8.33 -8.08
N ALA A 62 3.37 -9.34 -7.24
CA ALA A 62 2.08 -9.59 -6.60
C ALA A 62 1.66 -8.44 -5.66
N LEU A 63 2.61 -7.81 -4.96
CA LEU A 63 2.32 -6.63 -4.14
C LEU A 63 1.82 -5.44 -4.97
N ASP A 64 2.22 -5.34 -6.24
CA ASP A 64 1.77 -4.27 -7.14
C ASP A 64 0.30 -4.39 -7.54
N ALA A 65 -0.33 -5.56 -7.35
CA ALA A 65 -1.73 -5.78 -7.68
C ALA A 65 -2.67 -4.84 -6.89
N ILE A 66 -2.34 -4.52 -5.63
CA ILE A 66 -3.14 -3.63 -4.79
C ILE A 66 -3.13 -2.17 -5.30
N PRO A 67 -1.97 -1.51 -5.49
CA PRO A 67 -1.95 -0.16 -6.05
C PRO A 67 -2.45 -0.10 -7.49
N LEU A 68 -2.28 -1.16 -8.30
CA LEU A 68 -2.91 -1.25 -9.62
C LEU A 68 -4.43 -1.19 -9.50
N ALA A 69 -5.04 -2.05 -8.66
CA ALA A 69 -6.48 -2.07 -8.47
C ALA A 69 -7.01 -0.74 -7.92
N LEU A 70 -6.28 -0.10 -6.99
CA LEU A 70 -6.63 1.24 -6.50
C LEU A 70 -6.64 2.28 -7.61
N ALA A 71 -5.63 2.27 -8.49
CA ALA A 71 -5.54 3.19 -9.60
C ALA A 71 -6.65 2.97 -10.63
N GLU A 72 -6.96 1.71 -10.98
CA GLU A 72 -8.05 1.34 -11.88
C GLU A 72 -9.41 1.79 -11.33
N ASN A 73 -9.68 1.47 -10.06
CA ASN A 73 -10.94 1.85 -9.39
C ASN A 73 -11.10 3.38 -9.25
N SER A 74 -9.99 4.12 -9.30
CA SER A 74 -9.99 5.58 -9.22
C SER A 74 -10.01 6.26 -10.60
N GLY A 75 -10.07 5.48 -11.69
CA GLY A 75 -10.19 5.98 -13.06
C GLY A 75 -8.88 6.40 -13.72
N PHE A 76 -7.73 5.99 -13.19
CA PHE A 76 -6.42 6.30 -13.77
C PHE A 76 -5.94 5.22 -14.75
N ASN A 77 -4.95 5.55 -15.57
CA ASN A 77 -4.14 4.54 -16.25
C ASN A 77 -3.22 3.89 -15.20
N ALA A 78 -3.62 2.71 -14.72
CA ALA A 78 -2.99 2.06 -13.58
C ALA A 78 -1.51 1.74 -13.78
N ILE A 79 -1.14 1.24 -14.96
CA ILE A 79 0.26 0.90 -15.29
C ILE A 79 1.11 2.16 -15.25
N ARG A 80 0.65 3.23 -15.91
CA ARG A 80 1.38 4.50 -15.96
C ARG A 80 1.52 5.12 -14.58
N LEU A 81 0.43 5.22 -13.82
CA LEU A 81 0.44 5.84 -12.50
C LEU A 81 1.31 5.06 -11.52
N LEU A 82 1.23 3.72 -11.52
CA LEU A 82 2.08 2.91 -10.67
C LEU A 82 3.57 3.12 -10.98
N ALA A 83 3.94 3.18 -12.27
CA ALA A 83 5.32 3.45 -12.66
C ALA A 83 5.79 4.83 -12.19
N GLU A 84 4.94 5.85 -12.32
CA GLU A 84 5.21 7.21 -11.85
C GLU A 84 5.41 7.26 -10.33
N VAL A 85 4.53 6.63 -9.55
CA VAL A 85 4.63 6.58 -8.07
C VAL A 85 5.86 5.79 -7.62
N LYS A 86 6.17 4.66 -8.27
CA LYS A 86 7.40 3.89 -8.01
C LYS A 86 8.65 4.72 -8.24
N ALA A 87 8.73 5.40 -9.39
CA ALA A 87 9.85 6.27 -9.70
C ALA A 87 9.99 7.40 -8.68
N ALA A 88 8.86 8.00 -8.26
CA ALA A 88 8.84 9.05 -7.25
C ALA A 88 9.30 8.55 -5.87
N GLN A 89 8.87 7.36 -5.44
CA GLN A 89 9.33 6.77 -4.18
C GLN A 89 10.84 6.54 -4.19
N ILE A 90 11.41 6.03 -5.29
CA ILE A 90 12.85 5.81 -5.44
C ILE A 90 13.60 7.15 -5.43
N HIS A 91 13.18 8.10 -6.27
CA HIS A 91 13.87 9.38 -6.44
C HIS A 91 13.88 10.21 -5.15
N ASN A 92 12.73 10.27 -4.47
CA ASN A 92 12.57 11.08 -3.26
C ASN A 92 12.95 10.31 -1.98
N ASN A 93 13.31 9.03 -2.09
CA ASN A 93 13.53 8.12 -0.97
C ASN A 93 12.42 8.21 0.10
N SER A 94 11.17 8.34 -0.37
CA SER A 94 10.00 8.59 0.46
C SER A 94 9.01 7.44 0.33
N PRO A 95 8.86 6.58 1.36
CA PRO A 95 7.94 5.44 1.30
C PRO A 95 6.47 5.84 1.50
N TYR A 96 6.18 7.14 1.61
CA TYR A 96 4.85 7.68 1.90
C TYR A 96 4.05 8.00 0.64
N LEU A 97 4.67 7.91 -0.54
CA LEU A 97 4.00 8.25 -1.80
C LEU A 97 3.11 7.10 -2.26
N GLY A 98 1.84 7.37 -2.51
CA GLY A 98 0.84 6.38 -2.88
C GLY A 98 -0.03 6.84 -4.05
N ILE A 99 -1.07 6.06 -4.30
CA ILE A 99 -2.09 6.35 -5.31
C ILE A 99 -3.07 7.37 -4.74
N ASP A 100 -3.22 8.51 -5.43
CA ASP A 100 -4.16 9.55 -5.09
C ASP A 100 -5.59 9.20 -5.57
N CYS A 101 -6.26 8.30 -4.86
CA CYS A 101 -7.61 7.86 -5.21
C CYS A 101 -8.65 9.00 -5.19
N MET A 102 -8.38 10.06 -4.43
CA MET A 102 -9.31 11.19 -4.25
C MET A 102 -9.00 12.37 -5.19
N GLN A 103 -8.01 12.24 -6.07
CA GLN A 103 -7.60 13.26 -7.05
C GLN A 103 -7.34 14.64 -6.40
N ARG A 104 -6.69 14.63 -5.23
CA ARG A 104 -6.29 15.84 -4.49
C ARG A 104 -5.09 16.56 -5.11
N GLY A 105 -4.37 15.92 -6.03
CA GLY A 105 -3.23 16.48 -6.75
C GLY A 105 -1.87 16.27 -6.04
N THR A 106 -1.82 15.50 -4.97
CA THR A 106 -0.58 15.13 -4.25
C THR A 106 -0.49 13.62 -4.10
N MET A 107 0.69 13.04 -4.28
CA MET A 107 0.93 11.62 -4.04
C MET A 107 1.30 11.34 -2.56
N ASP A 108 1.55 12.36 -1.74
CA ASP A 108 1.96 12.17 -0.34
C ASP A 108 0.77 11.78 0.54
N MET A 109 0.74 10.50 0.94
CA MET A 109 -0.32 9.95 1.79
C MET A 109 -0.33 10.56 3.20
N ARG A 110 0.79 11.15 3.64
CA ARG A 110 0.86 11.91 4.90
C ARG A 110 0.07 13.20 4.81
N GLU A 111 0.21 13.94 3.71
CA GLU A 111 -0.55 15.17 3.46
C GLU A 111 -2.03 14.86 3.28
N GLN A 112 -2.35 13.71 2.67
CA GLN A 112 -3.73 13.26 2.51
C GLN A 112 -4.36 12.67 3.78
N HIS A 113 -3.58 12.44 4.84
CA HIS A 113 -4.00 11.77 6.07
C HIS A 113 -4.53 10.33 5.86
N VAL A 114 -3.91 9.59 4.94
CA VAL A 114 -4.25 8.19 4.66
C VAL A 114 -3.33 7.27 5.45
N PHE A 115 -3.83 6.77 6.59
CA PHE A 115 -3.07 5.96 7.54
C PHE A 115 -3.65 4.54 7.69
N GLU A 116 -2.77 3.57 7.87
CA GLU A 116 -3.12 2.19 8.23
C GLU A 116 -2.35 1.75 9.48
N THR A 117 -2.88 0.77 10.20
CA THR A 117 -2.15 0.18 11.34
C THR A 117 -1.10 -0.80 10.85
N LEU A 118 0.12 -0.73 11.41
CA LEU A 118 1.19 -1.66 11.06
C LEU A 118 0.78 -3.14 11.28
N ILE A 119 0.12 -3.43 12.41
CA ILE A 119 -0.33 -4.80 12.72
C ILE A 119 -1.32 -5.31 11.67
N GLY A 120 -2.25 -4.47 11.22
CA GLY A 120 -3.22 -4.85 10.20
C GLY A 120 -2.52 -5.31 8.93
N LYS A 121 -1.52 -4.54 8.48
CA LYS A 121 -0.76 -4.85 7.28
C LYS A 121 0.11 -6.09 7.41
N GLN A 122 0.82 -6.23 8.53
CA GLN A 122 1.66 -7.40 8.78
C GLN A 122 0.84 -8.70 8.76
N LYS A 123 -0.36 -8.68 9.33
CA LYS A 123 -1.27 -9.83 9.30
C LYS A 123 -1.88 -10.11 7.93
N GLN A 124 -1.92 -9.13 7.03
CA GLN A 124 -2.47 -9.30 5.69
C GLN A 124 -1.51 -10.09 4.78
N TRP A 125 -0.20 -9.99 5.02
CA TRP A 125 0.83 -10.67 4.22
C TRP A 125 1.40 -11.94 4.88
N GLN A 126 0.98 -12.25 6.10
CA GLN A 126 1.29 -13.49 6.83
C GLN A 126 0.32 -14.60 6.46
#